data_AF-A0A520TKG4-F1
#
_entry.id   AF-A0A520TKG4-F1
#
_cell.length_a   1.000
_cell.length_b   1.000
_cell.length_c   1.000
_cell.angle_alpha   90.00
_cell.angle_beta   90.00
_cell.angle_gamma   90.00
#
_symmetry.space_group_name_H-M   'P 1'
#
loop_
_entity.id
_entity.type
_entity.pdbx_description
1 polymer ?
#
loop_
_entity_poly.entity_id
_entity_poly.type
_entity_poly.pdbx_seq_one_letter_code
_entity_poly.pdbx_strand_id
1 'polypeptide(L)' 'MFDIGLLELLIVTVVALVVLGPDKIPGAVRSGAKTIFWFKRQAADAKKELNEAFDLNEAYQDSRNEKILEDLEEKKD' A
#
# COMPACT_ATOMS: atom_id res chain seq x y z
N MET A 1 2.33 11.31 18.31
CA MET A 1 0.94 11.59 18.76
C MET A 1 0.06 10.33 18.80
N PHE A 2 0.65 9.15 19.03
CA PHE A 2 -0.06 7.93 19.44
C PHE A 2 0.70 7.35 20.63
N ASP A 3 0.80 8.11 21.71
CA ASP A 3 1.35 7.65 22.97
C ASP A 3 0.29 6.78 23.68
N ILE A 4 -0.16 5.71 23.02
CA ILE A 4 -1.09 4.74 23.59
C ILE A 4 -0.29 3.76 24.44
N GLY A 5 -0.47 3.84 25.75
CA GLY A 5 0.06 2.88 26.71
C GLY A 5 -0.71 1.56 26.70
N LEU A 6 -0.13 0.53 27.32
CA LEU A 6 -0.78 -0.79 27.49
C LEU A 6 -2.15 -0.68 28.18
N LEU A 7 -2.29 0.22 29.15
CA LEU A 7 -3.55 0.45 29.88
C LEU A 7 -4.64 1.05 28.99
N GLU A 8 -4.30 2.00 28.14
CA GLU A 8 -5.26 2.63 27.23
C GLU A 8 -5.73 1.63 26.17
N LEU A 9 -4.81 0.81 25.64
CA LEU A 9 -5.16 -0.29 24.74
C LEU A 9 -6.13 -1.28 25.41
N LEU A 10 -5.91 -1.62 26.68
CA LEU A 10 -6.79 -2.51 27.43
C LEU A 10 -8.19 -1.90 27.56
N ILE A 11 -8.30 -0.63 27.95
CA ILE A 11 -9.58 0.06 28.08
C ILE A 11 -10.33 0.06 26.74
N VAL A 12 -9.65 0.42 25.65
CA VAL A 12 -10.24 0.41 24.30
C VAL A 12 -10.71 -0.98 23.92
N THR A 13 -9.92 -2.02 24.23
CA THR A 13 -10.28 -3.42 23.95
C THR A 13 -11.53 -3.83 24.73
N VAL A 14 -11.63 -3.49 26.01
CA VAL A 14 -12.81 -3.77 26.83
C VAL A 14 -14.04 -3.06 26.28
N VAL A 15 -13.93 -1.77 25.94
CA VAL A 15 -15.04 -1.01 25.35
C VAL A 15 -15.47 -1.62 24.01
N ALA A 16 -14.53 -1.99 23.14
CA ALA A 16 -14.82 -2.64 21.88
C ALA A 16 -15.54 -3.99 22.06
N LEU A 17 -15.13 -4.78 23.07
CA LEU A 17 -15.78 -6.04 23.44
C LEU A 17 -17.21 -5.82 23.94
N VAL A 18 -17.46 -4.77 24.72
CA VAL A 18 -18.81 -4.48 25.24
C VAL A 18 -19.74 -3.99 24.13
N VAL A 19 -19.27 -3.09 23.26
CA VAL A 19 -20.09 -2.51 22.20
C VAL A 19 -20.40 -3.52 21.10
N LEU A 20 -19.40 -4.27 20.65
CA LEU A 20 -19.55 -5.19 19.52
C LEU A 20 -19.93 -6.61 19.97
N GLY A 21 -19.48 -7.01 21.16
CA GLY A 21 -19.57 -8.38 21.66
C GLY A 21 -18.33 -9.21 21.27
N PRO A 22 -17.78 -10.03 22.18
CA PRO A 22 -16.58 -10.87 21.94
C PRO A 22 -16.74 -11.81 20.74
N ASP A 23 -17.93 -12.36 20.55
CA ASP A 23 -18.22 -13.29 19.44
C ASP A 23 -18.32 -12.60 18.08
N LYS A 24 -18.62 -11.30 18.05
CA LYS A 24 -18.83 -10.55 16.80
C LYS A 24 -17.56 -9.85 16.32
N ILE A 25 -16.60 -9.52 17.19
CA ILE A 25 -15.28 -8.99 16.80
C ILE A 25 -14.59 -9.82 15.72
N PRO A 26 -14.40 -11.15 15.88
CA PRO A 26 -13.72 -11.93 14.85
C PRO A 26 -14.50 -11.92 13.53
N GLY A 27 -15.83 -11.88 13.56
CA GLY A 27 -16.66 -11.77 12.37
C GLY A 27 -16.54 -10.40 11.68
N ALA A 28 -16.55 -9.31 12.45
CA ALA A 28 -16.42 -7.95 11.96
C ALA A 28 -15.03 -7.69 11.36
N VAL A 29 -13.97 -8.14 12.04
CA VAL A 29 -12.59 -8.05 11.55
C VAL A 29 -12.44 -8.82 10.24
N ARG A 30 -12.93 -10.07 10.17
CA ARG A 30 -12.88 -10.87 8.92
C ARG A 30 -13.62 -10.19 7.78
N SER A 31 -14.79 -9.62 8.05
CA SER A 31 -15.61 -8.97 7.03
C SER A 31 -14.95 -7.68 6.54
N GLY A 32 -14.48 -6.83 7.45
CA GLY A 32 -13.76 -5.59 7.09
C GLY A 32 -12.44 -5.88 6.37
N ALA A 33 -11.68 -6.86 6.85
CA ALA A 33 -10.43 -7.28 6.21
C ALA A 33 -10.66 -7.81 4.80
N LYS A 34 -11.74 -8.58 4.56
CA LYS A 34 -12.09 -9.08 3.23
C LYS A 34 -12.34 -7.94 2.24
N THR A 35 -13.04 -6.88 2.66
CA THR A 35 -13.31 -5.71 1.81
C THR A 35 -12.03 -4.96 1.46
N ILE A 36 -11.16 -4.71 2.44
CA ILE A 36 -9.87 -4.05 2.23
C ILE A 36 -8.98 -4.91 1.32
N PHE A 37 -8.94 -6.22 1.55
CA PHE A 37 -8.14 -7.14 0.77
C PHE A 37 -8.62 -7.22 -0.69
N TRP A 38 -9.94 -7.31 -0.90
CA TRP A 38 -10.52 -7.28 -2.25
C TRP A 38 -10.23 -5.96 -2.96
N PHE A 39 -10.39 -4.83 -2.30
CA PHE A 39 -10.07 -3.52 -2.88
C PHE A 39 -8.58 -3.40 -3.24
N LYS A 40 -7.70 -3.82 -2.33
CA LYS A 40 -6.25 -3.86 -2.58
C LYS A 40 -5.90 -4.74 -3.78
N ARG A 41 -6.55 -5.90 -3.90
CA ARG A 41 -6.35 -6.82 -5.02
C ARG A 41 -6.79 -6.18 -6.33
N GLN A 42 -7.98 -5.57 -6.38
CA GLN A 42 -8.43 -4.88 -7.58
C GLN A 42 -7.52 -3.71 -7.98
N ALA A 43 -7.01 -2.95 -7.00
CA ALA A 43 -6.04 -1.90 -7.28
C ALA A 43 -4.70 -2.47 -7.80
N ALA A 44 -4.28 -3.63 -7.32
CA ALA A 44 -3.09 -4.31 -7.81
C ALA A 44 -3.28 -4.86 -9.22
N ASP A 45 -4.44 -5.46 -9.50
CA ASP A 45 -4.81 -5.98 -10.82
C ASP A 45 -4.92 -4.83 -11.84
N ALA A 46 -5.57 -3.71 -11.48
CA ALA A 46 -5.60 -2.50 -12.32
C ALA A 46 -4.20 -1.92 -12.55
N LYS A 47 -3.35 -1.84 -11.52
CA LYS A 47 -1.94 -1.42 -11.70
C LYS A 47 -1.17 -2.37 -12.61
N LYS A 48 -1.47 -3.68 -12.57
CA LYS A 48 -0.83 -4.67 -13.43
C LYS A 48 -1.28 -4.49 -14.88
N GLU A 49 -2.58 -4.36 -15.13
CA GLU A 49 -3.13 -4.10 -16.47
C GLU A 49 -2.63 -2.77 -17.03
N LEU A 50 -2.56 -1.71 -16.21
CA LEU A 50 -1.95 -0.44 -16.59
C LEU A 50 -0.46 -0.61 -16.85
N ASN A 51 0.30 -1.31 -16.00
CA ASN A 51 1.72 -1.55 -16.27
C ASN A 51 1.94 -2.42 -17.50
N GLU A 52 1.03 -3.31 -17.87
CA GLU A 52 1.13 -4.16 -19.07
C GLU A 52 0.72 -3.37 -20.32
N ALA A 53 -0.25 -2.45 -20.21
CA ALA A 53 -0.64 -1.52 -21.26
C ALA A 53 0.34 -0.34 -21.44
N PHE A 54 0.96 0.11 -20.35
CA PHE A 54 1.99 1.15 -20.26
C PHE A 54 3.41 0.58 -20.14
N ASP A 55 3.61 -0.74 -20.31
CA ASP A 55 4.92 -1.35 -20.62
C ASP A 55 5.42 -0.91 -22.01
N LEU A 56 4.79 0.11 -22.59
CA LEU A 56 5.38 1.07 -23.50
C LEU A 56 6.32 2.01 -22.71
N ASN A 57 7.40 1.45 -22.17
CA ASN A 57 8.76 1.93 -22.45
C ASN A 57 9.19 3.38 -22.14
N GLU A 58 8.46 4.19 -21.35
CA GLU A 58 8.79 5.63 -21.23
C GLU A 58 9.35 6.07 -19.86
N ALA A 59 8.83 5.56 -18.73
CA ALA A 59 9.27 6.08 -17.42
C ALA A 59 10.69 5.66 -16.99
N TYR A 60 11.27 4.61 -17.62
CA TYR A 60 12.62 4.13 -17.31
C TYR A 60 13.66 4.46 -18.40
N GLN A 61 13.24 4.93 -19.57
CA GLN A 61 14.17 5.30 -20.65
C GLN A 61 14.67 6.73 -20.52
N ASP A 62 13.84 7.68 -20.11
CA ASP A 62 14.26 9.09 -20.02
C ASP A 62 15.42 9.28 -19.02
N SER A 63 15.31 8.71 -17.81
CA SER A 63 16.41 8.82 -16.83
C SER A 63 17.65 7.98 -17.15
N ARG A 64 17.59 7.05 -18.12
CA ARG A 64 18.75 6.24 -18.53
C ARG A 64 19.46 6.86 -19.74
N ASN A 65 18.72 7.47 -20.66
CA ASN A 65 19.30 8.19 -21.79
C ASN A 65 19.94 9.51 -21.37
N GLU A 66 19.38 10.21 -20.39
CA GLU A 66 19.96 11.46 -19.87
C GLU A 66 21.36 11.23 -19.26
N LYS A 67 21.54 10.14 -18.49
CA LYS A 67 22.84 9.77 -17.91
C LYS A 67 23.87 9.32 -18.94
N ILE A 68 23.43 8.64 -20.00
CA ILE A 68 24.34 8.21 -21.08
C ILE A 68 24.78 9.40 -21.93
N LEU A 69 23.92 10.42 -22.10
CA LEU A 69 24.31 11.66 -22.78
C LEU A 69 25.35 12.45 -21.97
N GLU A 70 25.15 12.61 -20.65
CA GLU A 70 26.13 13.26 -19.76
C GLU A 70 27.49 12.55 -19.78
N ASP A 71 27.51 11.22 -19.64
CA ASP A 71 28.75 10.42 -19.65
C ASP A 71 29.49 10.46 -21.00
N LEU A 72 28.78 10.71 -22.10
CA LEU A 72 29.35 10.81 -23.45
C LEU A 72 29.85 12.22 -23.79
N GLU A 73 29.24 13.27 -23.21
CA GLU A 73 29.74 14.64 -23.30
C GLU A 73 30.99 14.83 -22.43
N GLU A 74 31.03 14.26 -21.22
CA GLU A 74 32.18 14.39 -20.32
C GLU A 74 33.44 13.64 -20.82
N LYS A 75 33.28 12.66 -21.73
CA LYS A 75 34.38 11.89 -22.32
C LYS A 75 34.93 12.45 -23.64
N LYS A 76 34.34 13.53 -24.16
CA LYS A 76 34.68 14.08 -25.47
C LYS A 76 35.57 15.34 -25.39
N ASP A 77 35.81 15.85 -24.18
CA ASP A 77 36.87 16.82 -23.83
C ASP A 77 38.08 16.11 -23.20
#